data_AF-A0A0R3SG94-F1
#
_entry.id   AF-A0A0R3SG94-F1
#
_cell.length_a   1.000
_cell.length_b   1.000
_cell.length_c   1.000
_cell.angle_alpha   90.00
_cell.angle_beta   90.00
_cell.angle_gamma   90.00
#
_symmetry.space_group_name_H-M   'P 1'
#
loop_
_entity.id
_entity.type
_entity.pdbx_description
1 polymer ?
#
loop_
_entity_poly.entity_id
_entity_poly.type
_entity_poly.pdbx_seq_one_letter_code
_entity_poly.pdbx_strand_id
1 'polypeptide(L)' 'MADICPGIIYSILWALLVIFIAWPVAGFVACIYVFLLPFAACITPLESGLDALLVVIKLPLTWSKKCVNMTSITDCSV' A
#
# COMPACT_ATOMS: atom_id res chain seq x y z
N MET A 1 -34.08 -4.56 6.07
CA MET A 1 -32.73 -4.56 6.67
C MET A 1 -31.88 -5.46 5.83
N ALA A 2 -31.14 -4.90 4.87
CA ALA A 2 -30.43 -5.70 3.88
C ALA A 2 -29.38 -6.56 4.59
N ASP A 3 -29.41 -7.86 4.29
CA ASP A 3 -28.47 -8.90 4.71
C ASP A 3 -27.10 -8.63 4.06
N ILE A 4 -26.44 -7.54 4.46
CA ILE A 4 -25.14 -7.15 3.90
C ILE A 4 -24.13 -8.16 4.42
N CYS A 5 -23.72 -9.09 3.55
CA CYS A 5 -22.61 -9.99 3.82
C CYS A 5 -21.45 -9.17 4.41
N PRO A 6 -20.92 -9.54 5.59
CA PRO A 6 -19.93 -8.73 6.30
C PRO A 6 -18.70 -8.41 5.43
N GLY A 7 -18.38 -9.27 4.46
CA GLY A 7 -17.32 -9.07 3.47
C GLY A 7 -17.45 -7.83 2.58
N ILE A 8 -18.68 -7.40 2.24
CA ILE A 8 -18.90 -6.19 1.41
C ILE A 8 -18.61 -4.91 2.20
N ILE A 9 -18.92 -4.90 3.51
CA ILE A 9 -18.60 -3.76 4.37
C ILE A 9 -17.08 -3.64 4.51
N TYR A 10 -16.38 -4.77 4.65
CA TYR A 10 -14.92 -4.79 4.73
C TYR A 10 -14.25 -4.37 3.40
N SER A 11 -14.79 -4.75 2.25
CA SER A 11 -14.24 -4.30 0.96
C SER A 11 -14.42 -2.78 0.76
N ILE A 12 -15.57 -2.22 1.13
CA ILE A 12 -15.80 -0.76 1.06
C ILE A 12 -14.85 -0.01 2.01
N LEU A 13 -14.65 -0.51 3.24
CA LEU A 13 -13.67 0.06 4.18
C LEU A 13 -12.23 -0.02 3.65
N TRP A 14 -11.82 -1.16 3.11
CA TRP A 14 -10.51 -1.31 2.48
C TRP A 14 -10.32 -0.36 1.29
N ALA A 15 -11.34 -0.20 0.44
CA ALA A 15 -11.29 0.73 -0.69
C ALA A 15 -11.11 2.18 -0.23
N LEU A 16 -11.79 2.57 0.86
CA LEU A 16 -11.67 3.90 1.44
C LEU A 16 -10.27 4.13 2.03
N LEU A 17 -9.70 3.14 2.75
CA LEU A 17 -8.33 3.20 3.23
C LEU A 17 -7.29 3.28 2.10
N VAL A 18 -7.51 2.57 1.00
CA VAL A 18 -6.62 2.64 -0.17
C VAL A 18 -6.62 4.05 -0.76
N ILE A 19 -7.79 4.65 -0.96
CA ILE A 19 -7.92 5.98 -1.57
C ILE A 19 -7.38 7.09 -0.67
N PHE A 20 -7.72 7.08 0.62
CA PHE A 20 -7.37 8.18 1.52
C PHE A 20 -5.98 8.07 2.14
N ILE A 21 -5.42 6.85 2.25
CA ILE A 21 -4.15 6.63 2.97
C ILE A 21 -3.11 6.01 2.05
N ALA A 22 -3.37 4.82 1.49
CA ALA A 22 -2.34 4.12 0.72
C ALA A 22 -1.91 4.92 -0.52
N TRP A 23 -2.86 5.53 -1.22
CA TRP A 23 -2.61 6.32 -2.42
C TRP A 23 -1.69 7.54 -2.18
N PRO A 24 -2.00 8.48 -1.25
CA PRO A 24 -1.12 9.63 -1.02
C PRO A 24 0.24 9.22 -0.46
N VAL A 25 0.29 8.22 0.43
CA VAL A 25 1.55 7.73 1.01
C VAL A 25 2.43 7.11 -0.08
N ALA A 26 1.89 6.20 -0.90
CA ALA A 26 2.64 5.59 -1.99
C ALA A 26 3.07 6.62 -3.04
N GLY A 27 2.23 7.62 -3.35
CA GLY A 27 2.57 8.70 -4.26
C GLY A 27 3.75 9.54 -3.77
N PHE A 28 3.72 9.96 -2.50
CA PHE A 28 4.82 10.75 -1.91
C PHE A 28 6.13 9.95 -1.86
N VAL A 29 6.05 8.68 -1.46
CA VAL A 29 7.21 7.79 -1.38
C VAL A 29 7.77 7.45 -2.76
N ALA A 30 6.92 7.29 -3.78
CA ALA A 30 7.35 7.08 -5.16
C ALA A 30 8.14 8.28 -5.71
N CYS A 31 7.75 9.51 -5.37
CA CYS A 31 8.54 10.70 -5.73
C CYS A 31 9.95 10.62 -5.12
N ILE A 32 10.04 10.31 -3.83
CA ILE A 32 11.33 10.16 -3.11
C ILE A 32 12.17 9.04 -3.73
N TYR A 33 11.56 7.90 -4.07
CA TYR A 33 12.22 6.76 -4.72
C TYR A 33 12.85 7.17 -6.07
N VAL A 34 12.10 7.88 -6.92
CA VAL A 34 12.60 8.35 -8.23
C VAL A 34 13.75 9.34 -8.06
N PHE A 35 13.72 10.22 -7.05
CA PHE A 35 14.82 11.15 -6.76
C PHE A 35 16.08 10.45 -6.23
N LEU A 36 15.94 9.41 -5.42
CA LEU A 36 17.07 8.69 -4.81
C LEU A 36 17.66 7.61 -5.74
N LEU A 37 16.93 7.16 -6.75
CA LEU A 37 17.35 6.15 -7.73
C LEU A 37 18.74 6.39 -8.35
N PRO A 38 19.07 7.59 -8.86
CA PRO A 38 20.40 7.84 -9.42
C PRO A 38 21.52 7.80 -8.37
N PHE A 39 21.22 8.09 -7.09
CA PHE A 39 22.19 8.03 -6.00
C PHE A 39 22.47 6.58 -5.54
N ALA A 40 21.53 5.66 -5.77
CA ALA A 40 21.73 4.24 -5.46
C ALA A 40 22.87 3.61 -6.27
N ALA A 41 23.13 4.10 -7.50
CA ALA A 41 24.25 3.62 -8.32
C ALA A 41 25.64 3.92 -7.71
N CYS A 42 25.75 4.97 -6.88
CA CYS A 42 27.01 5.33 -6.21
C CYS A 42 27.10 4.85 -4.76
N ILE A 43 25.98 4.51 -4.11
CA ILE A 43 25.92 4.15 -2.69
C ILE A 43 25.20 2.81 -2.55
N THR A 44 25.96 1.72 -2.46
CA THR A 44 25.47 0.34 -2.33
C THR A 44 24.49 0.10 -1.16
N PRO A 45 24.68 0.66 0.07
CA PRO A 45 23.71 0.47 1.14
C PRO A 45 22.39 1.24 0.92
N LEU A 46 22.34 2.16 -0.04
CA LEU A 46 21.12 2.89 -0.38
C LEU A 46 20.09 1.99 -1.07
N GLU A 47 20.54 0.92 -1.75
CA GLU A 47 19.67 -0.08 -2.37
C GLU A 47 18.75 -0.75 -1.33
N SER A 48 19.25 -1.05 -0.13
CA SER A 48 18.45 -1.62 0.96
C SER A 48 17.35 -0.66 1.43
N GLY A 49 17.63 0.65 1.44
CA GLY A 49 16.63 1.68 1.75
C GLY A 49 15.58 1.83 0.65
N LEU A 50 15.99 1.71 -0.62
CA LEU A 50 15.10 1.71 -1.77
C LEU A 50 14.15 0.50 -1.77
N ASP A 51 14.62 -0.67 -1.35
CA ASP A 51 13.82 -1.89 -1.25
C ASP A 51 12.71 -1.76 -0.19
N ALA A 52 13.03 -1.15 0.96
CA ALA A 52 12.04 -0.82 1.97
C ALA A 52 10.99 0.19 1.45
N LEU A 53 11.42 1.18 0.67
CA LEU A 53 10.51 2.12 0.01
C LEU A 53 9.58 1.42 -1.00
N LEU A 54 10.07 0.42 -1.73
CA LEU A 54 9.26 -0.35 -2.67
C LEU A 54 8.12 -1.12 -1.98
N VAL A 55 8.35 -1.63 -0.76
CA VAL A 55 7.28 -2.26 0.03
C VAL A 55 6.15 -1.25 0.30
N VAL A 56 6.51 -0.03 0.69
CA VAL A 56 5.55 1.05 0.97
C VAL A 56 4.85 1.52 -0.31
N ILE A 57 5.54 1.57 -1.45
CA ILE A 57 4.92 1.92 -2.74
C ILE A 57 3.92 0.85 -3.20
N LYS A 58 4.15 -0.43 -2.86
CA LYS A 58 3.27 -1.56 -3.19
C LYS A 58 2.09 -1.74 -2.24
N LEU A 59 2.05 -1.03 -1.11
CA LEU A 59 0.93 -1.05 -0.16
C LEU A 59 -0.47 -0.91 -0.79
N PRO A 60 -0.73 0.04 -1.71
CA PRO A 60 -2.05 0.18 -2.33
C PRO A 60 -2.48 -1.08 -3.08
N LEU A 61 -1.50 -1.79 -3.67
CA LEU A 61 -1.73 -3.03 -4.39
C LEU A 61 -2.01 -4.20 -3.44
N THR A 62 -1.29 -4.28 -2.31
CA THR A 62 -1.56 -5.28 -1.26
C THR A 62 -2.95 -5.07 -0.66
N TRP A 63 -3.30 -3.83 -0.36
CA TRP A 63 -4.56 -3.45 0.26
C TRP A 63 -5.75 -3.59 -0.70
N SER A 64 -5.57 -3.31 -1.99
CA SER A 64 -6.60 -3.58 -3.01
C SER A 64 -6.81 -5.07 -3.24
N LYS A 65 -5.77 -5.92 -3.15
CA LYS A 65 -5.95 -7.38 -3.15
C LYS A 65 -6.75 -7.86 -1.92
N LYS A 66 -6.47 -7.30 -0.74
CA LYS A 66 -7.22 -7.58 0.50
C LYS A 66 -8.68 -7.13 0.41
N CYS A 67 -8.94 -6.03 -0.29
CA CYS A 67 -10.28 -5.54 -0.62
C CYS A 67 -11.07 -6.57 -1.46
N VAL A 68 -10.48 -7.08 -2.55
CA VAL A 68 -11.12 -8.06 -3.45
C VAL A 68 -11.38 -9.39 -2.74
N ASN A 69 -10.47 -9.80 -1.86
CA ASN A 69 -10.61 -11.03 -1.06
C ASN A 69 -11.57 -10.89 0.14
N MET A 70 -12.20 -9.73 0.35
CA MET A 70 -13.13 -9.48 1.46
C MET A 70 -12.56 -9.83 2.84
N THR A 71 -11.26 -9.61 3.03
CA THR A 71 -10.56 -9.88 4.29
C THR A 71 -11.00 -8.93 5.41
N SER A 72 -11.02 -9.42 6.64
CA SER A 72 -11.38 -8.60 7.81
C SER A 72 -10.34 -7.49 8.04
N ILE A 73 -10.79 -6.35 8.55
CA ILE A 73 -9.95 -5.17 8.80
C ILE A 73 -8.88 -5.41 9.88
N THR A 74 -9.02 -6.47 10.67
CA THR A 74 -8.07 -6.84 11.74
C THR A 74 -6.77 -7.42 11.16
N ASP A 75 -6.77 -7.91 9.92
CA ASP A 75 -5.58 -8.43 9.25
C ASP A 75 -4.79 -7.34 8.51
N CYS A 76 -4.36 -6.31 9.27
CA CYS A 76 -3.45 -5.26 8.79
C CYS A 76 -2.00 -5.74 8.63
N SER A 77 -1.80 -7.01 8.27
CA SER A 77 -0.49 -7.54 7.88
C SER A 77 -0.06 -6.91 6.54
N VAL A 78 1.11 -6.28 6.56
CA VAL A 78 1.76 -5.59 5.44
C VAL A 78 2.50 -6.56 4.54
#